data_AF-A0A1X7T8V8-F1
#
_entry.id   AF-A0A1X7T8V8-F1
#
_cell.length_a   1.000
_cell.length_b   1.000
_cell.length_c   1.000
_cell.angle_alpha   90.00
_cell.angle_beta   90.00
_cell.angle_gamma   90.00
#
_symmetry.space_group_name_H-M   'P 1'
#
loop_
_entity.id
_entity.type
_entity.pdbx_description
1 polymer ?
#
loop_
_entity_poly.entity_id
_entity_poly.type
_entity_poly.pdbx_seq_one_letter_code
_entity_poly.pdbx_strand_id
1 'polypeptide(L)'
;MLISINELKSLLRTHKAPPTVYVKATILRLNGSLSPDRGVWYLQVTIADGTGEMPAVLGNAPLEILIGINARGFYSVPRTQGEE
;
A
#
# COMPACT_ATOMS: atom_id res chain seq x y z
N MET A 1 -1.54 -17.81 10.25
CA MET A 1 -3.00 -17.99 10.11
C MET A 1 -3.47 -17.05 9.02
N LEU A 2 -4.10 -17.58 7.98
CA LEU A 2 -4.73 -16.78 6.92
C LEU A 2 -6.15 -16.43 7.40
N ILE A 3 -6.54 -15.16 7.38
CA ILE A 3 -7.90 -14.75 7.76
C ILE A 3 -8.57 -13.99 6.62
N SER A 4 -9.89 -13.96 6.64
CA SER A 4 -10.65 -13.12 5.71
C SER A 4 -10.73 -11.66 6.16
N ILE A 5 -10.98 -10.74 5.22
CA ILE A 5 -11.13 -9.31 5.48
C ILE A 5 -12.32 -9.03 6.42
N ASN A 6 -13.41 -9.79 6.31
CA ASN A 6 -14.55 -9.61 7.21
C ASN A 6 -14.22 -10.03 8.64
N GLU A 7 -13.46 -11.11 8.83
CA GLU A 7 -12.96 -11.51 10.16
C GLU A 7 -11.98 -10.47 10.71
N LEU A 8 -11.09 -9.93 9.87
CA LEU A 8 -10.18 -8.85 10.26
C LEU A 8 -10.92 -7.62 10.77
N LYS A 9 -11.96 -7.17 10.05
CA LYS A 9 -12.78 -6.02 10.48
C LYS A 9 -13.40 -6.22 11.85
N SER A 10 -13.80 -7.46 12.18
CA SER A 10 -14.31 -7.81 13.51
C SER A 10 -13.20 -7.72 14.58
N LEU A 11 -12.01 -8.26 14.28
CA LEU A 11 -10.85 -8.24 15.19
C LEU A 11 -10.33 -6.83 15.49
N LEU A 12 -10.33 -5.94 14.49
CA LEU A 12 -9.87 -4.56 14.66
C LEU A 12 -10.75 -3.76 15.64
N ARG A 13 -12.00 -4.16 15.86
CA ARG A 13 -12.90 -3.49 16.82
C ARG A 13 -12.62 -3.86 18.27
N THR A 14 -11.93 -4.98 18.51
CA THR A 14 -11.83 -5.59 19.84
C THR A 14 -10.42 -5.55 20.43
N HIS A 15 -9.40 -5.20 19.65
CA HIS A 15 -8.00 -5.23 20.09
C HIS A 15 -7.44 -3.84 20.41
N LYS A 16 -6.76 -3.70 21.56
CA LYS A 16 -6.06 -2.47 21.98
C LYS A 16 -4.81 -2.15 21.17
N ALA A 17 -4.16 -3.17 20.59
CA ALA A 17 -3.04 -3.03 19.68
C ALA A 17 -3.40 -3.70 18.35
N PRO A 18 -3.12 -3.06 17.20
CA PRO A 18 -3.51 -3.62 15.91
C PRO A 18 -2.78 -4.95 15.66
N PRO A 19 -3.51 -6.06 15.41
CA PRO A 19 -2.90 -7.36 15.15
C PRO A 19 -2.19 -7.37 13.78
N THR A 20 -1.10 -8.13 13.67
CA THR A 20 -0.51 -8.46 12.37
C THR A 20 -1.14 -9.74 11.85
N VAL A 21 -1.76 -9.68 10.68
CA VAL A 21 -2.43 -10.82 10.03
C VAL A 21 -1.99 -10.97 8.59
N TYR A 22 -2.17 -12.17 8.04
CA TYR A 22 -1.95 -12.44 6.63
C TYR A 22 -3.30 -12.67 5.95
N VAL A 23 -3.52 -11.98 4.84
CA VAL A 23 -4.73 -12.06 4.02
C VAL A 23 -4.30 -12.28 2.58
N LYS A 24 -4.95 -13.22 1.88
CA LYS A 24 -4.78 -13.36 0.42
C LYS A 24 -5.75 -12.39 -0.23
N ALA A 25 -5.24 -11.31 -0.81
CA ALA A 25 -6.06 -10.26 -1.37
C ALA A 25 -5.52 -9.75 -2.72
N THR A 26 -6.41 -9.12 -3.48
CA THR A 26 -6.13 -8.45 -4.75
C THR A 26 -6.34 -6.94 -4.58
N ILE A 27 -5.53 -6.13 -5.26
CA ILE A 27 -5.76 -4.68 -5.34
C ILE A 27 -6.91 -4.42 -6.30
N LEU A 28 -8.00 -3.84 -5.80
CA LEU A 28 -9.17 -3.48 -6.61
C LEU A 28 -9.04 -2.10 -7.25
N ARG A 29 -8.51 -1.13 -6.52
CA ARG A 29 -8.37 0.27 -6.96
C ARG A 29 -7.22 0.96 -6.25
N LEU A 30 -6.65 1.94 -6.93
CA LEU A 30 -5.71 2.90 -6.37
C LEU A 30 -6.53 4.10 -5.87
N ASN A 31 -6.33 4.49 -4.60
CA ASN A 31 -7.09 5.56 -3.96
C ASN A 31 -6.35 6.90 -3.95
N GLY A 32 -5.19 6.99 -4.60
CA GLY A 32 -4.39 8.21 -4.68
C GLY A 32 -3.21 8.04 -5.60
N SER A 33 -2.51 9.15 -5.84
CA SER A 33 -1.28 9.16 -6.63
C SER A 33 -0.13 8.51 -5.87
N LEU A 34 0.75 7.84 -6.62
CA LEU A 34 2.04 7.42 -6.11
C LEU A 34 2.93 8.66 -5.97
N SER A 35 3.27 9.01 -4.74
CA SER A 35 4.17 10.12 -4.44
C SER A 35 5.21 9.66 -3.44
N PRO A 36 6.49 10.03 -3.62
CA PRO A 36 7.44 9.90 -2.53
C PRO A 36 7.12 11.02 -1.53
N ASP A 37 7.15 10.70 -0.25
CA ASP A 37 7.08 11.69 0.84
C ASP A 37 8.21 11.40 1.82
N ARG A 38 8.97 12.44 2.17
CA ARG A 38 10.13 12.36 3.07
C ARG A 38 11.10 11.20 2.74
N GLY A 39 11.22 10.86 1.45
CA GLY A 39 12.08 9.78 0.98
C GLY A 39 11.53 8.38 1.19
N VAL A 40 10.20 8.23 1.24
CA VAL A 40 9.48 6.95 1.37
C VAL A 40 8.35 6.90 0.35
N TRP A 41 8.19 5.78 -0.35
CA TRP A 41 7.03 5.51 -1.18
C TRP A 41 5.86 5.02 -0.33
N TYR A 42 4.67 5.52 -0.63
CA TYR A 42 3.43 4.92 -0.20
C TYR A 42 2.39 5.00 -1.31
N LEU A 43 1.47 4.04 -1.33
CA LEU A 43 0.34 4.06 -2.23
C LEU A 43 -0.90 3.57 -1.49
N GLN A 44 -1.92 4.42 -1.44
CA GLN A 44 -3.22 4.05 -0.85
C GLN A 44 -3.99 3.21 -1.85
N VAL A 45 -4.52 2.08 -1.39
CA VAL A 45 -5.25 1.12 -2.22
C VAL A 45 -6.48 0.60 -1.49
N THR A 46 -7.41 0.05 -2.25
CA THR A 46 -8.44 -0.84 -1.69
C THR A 46 -8.12 -2.26 -2.11
N ILE A 47 -8.06 -3.16 -1.14
CA ILE A 47 -7.85 -4.59 -1.36
C ILE A 47 -9.15 -5.36 -1.15
N ALA A 48 -9.28 -6.51 -1.79
CA ALA A 48 -10.37 -7.46 -1.56
C ALA A 48 -9.91 -8.91 -1.63
N ASP A 49 -10.59 -9.78 -0.88
CA ASP A 49 -10.28 -11.21 -0.77
C ASP A 49 -11.46 -12.12 -1.16
N GLY A 50 -12.50 -11.55 -1.78
CA GLY A 50 -13.75 -12.23 -2.11
C GLY A 50 -14.79 -12.26 -0.98
N THR A 51 -14.41 -11.91 0.26
CA THR A 51 -15.34 -11.78 1.39
C THR A 51 -15.70 -10.33 1.66
N GLY A 52 -14.77 -9.39 1.42
CA GLY A 52 -15.02 -7.97 1.56
C GLY A 52 -13.88 -7.10 1.03
N GLU A 53 -14.10 -5.79 1.08
CA GLU A 53 -13.10 -4.78 0.72
C GLU A 53 -12.52 -4.10 1.96
N MET A 54 -11.25 -3.68 1.89
CA MET A 54 -10.62 -2.90 2.95
C MET A 54 -9.60 -1.89 2.37
N PRO A 55 -9.55 -0.64 2.87
CA PRO A 55 -8.47 0.28 2.55
C PRO A 55 -7.15 -0.23 3.15
N ALA A 56 -6.08 -0.14 2.38
CA ALA A 56 -4.73 -0.52 2.78
C ALA A 56 -3.69 0.44 2.20
N VAL A 57 -2.45 0.31 2.67
CA VAL A 57 -1.29 1.07 2.16
C VAL A 57 -0.22 0.08 1.72
N LEU A 58 0.21 0.18 0.47
CA LEU A 58 1.45 -0.44 0.02
C LEU A 58 2.61 0.40 0.55
N GLY A 59 3.46 -0.23 1.37
CA GLY A 59 4.61 0.42 1.98
C GLY A 59 5.83 0.49 1.06
N ASN A 60 6.89 1.11 1.58
CA ASN A 60 8.09 1.47 0.81
C ASN A 60 8.75 0.29 0.09
N ALA A 61 9.14 -0.75 0.82
CA ALA A 61 9.97 -1.82 0.24
C ALA A 61 9.31 -2.54 -0.95
N PRO A 62 8.03 -2.95 -0.89
CA PRO A 62 7.34 -3.48 -2.08
C PRO A 62 7.31 -2.49 -3.25
N LEU A 63 7.09 -1.21 -2.98
CA LEU A 63 7.04 -0.18 -4.03
C LEU A 63 8.42 0.08 -4.65
N GLU A 64 9.50 0.11 -3.87
CA GLU A 64 10.86 0.23 -4.39
C GLU A 64 11.22 -0.92 -5.33
N ILE A 65 10.79 -2.15 -5.00
CA ILE A 65 10.99 -3.33 -5.85
C ILE A 65 10.22 -3.18 -7.17
N LEU A 66 8.98 -2.71 -7.12
CA LEU A 66 8.13 -2.57 -8.31
C LEU A 66 8.54 -1.40 -9.21
N ILE A 67 8.95 -0.27 -8.62
CA ILE A 67 9.37 0.95 -9.32
C ILE A 67 10.81 0.82 -9.83
N GLY A 68 11.65 0.05 -9.13
CA GLY A 68 13.08 -0.10 -9.43
C GLY A 68 13.96 1.06 -8.97
N ILE A 69 13.37 2.07 -8.30
CA ILE A 69 14.09 3.24 -7.78
C ILE A 69 13.63 3.49 -6.34
N ASN A 70 14.59 3.76 -5.45
CA ASN A 70 14.29 4.18 -4.09
C ASN A 70 13.70 5.61 -4.06
N ALA A 71 12.84 5.90 -3.08
CA ALA A 71 12.12 7.18 -3.05
C ALA A 71 13.04 8.40 -2.92
N ARG A 72 14.22 8.24 -2.31
CA ARG A 72 15.24 9.30 -2.21
C ARG A 72 15.89 9.59 -3.56
N GLY A 73 16.16 8.56 -4.34
CA GLY A 73 16.77 8.63 -5.66
C GLY A 73 15.86 9.33 -6.67
N PHE A 74 14.55 9.20 -6.53
CA PHE A 74 13.57 9.88 -7.38
C PHE A 74 13.74 11.41 -7.38
N TYR A 75 14.02 12.02 -6.22
CA TYR A 75 14.26 13.47 -6.14
C TYR A 75 15.62 13.89 -6.72
N SER A 76 16.56 12.96 -6.85
CA SER A 76 17.89 13.23 -7.41
C SER A 76 17.96 13.01 -8.92
N VAL A 77 16.96 12.39 -9.54
CA VAL A 77 16.90 12.29 -11.00
C VAL A 77 16.57 13.67 -11.57
N PRO A 78 17.44 14.28 -12.38
CA PRO A 78 17.11 15.52 -13.06
C PRO A 78 15.85 15.29 -13.88
N ARG A 79 14.78 16.04 -13.61
CA ARG A 79 13.60 16.02 -14.47
C ARG A 79 14.04 16.54 -15.83
N THR A 80 14.09 15.69 -16.85
CA THR A 80 14.09 16.15 -18.22
C THR A 80 12.80 16.95 -18.41
N GLN A 81 12.94 18.26 -18.42
CA GLN A 81 11.91 19.19 -18.83
C GLN A 81 11.62 18.88 -20.30
N GLY A 82 10.51 18.21 -20.59
CA GLY A 82 10.11 17.97 -21.98
C GLY A 82 9.26 16.72 -22.17
N GLU A 83 8.04 16.74 -21.65
CA GLU A 83 6.88 16.10 -22.27
C GLU A 83 5.66 16.98 -21.94
N GLU A 84 5.55 18.12 -22.65
CA GLU A 84 4.29 18.81 -22.93
C GLU A 84 3.80 18.40 -24.32
#